data_AF-A0A8J6PBY2-F1
#
_entry.id   AF-A0A8J6PBY2-F1
#
_cell.length_a   1.000
_cell.length_b   1.000
_cell.length_c   1.000
_cell.angle_alpha   90.00
_cell.angle_beta   90.00
_cell.angle_gamma   90.00
#
_symmetry.space_group_name_H-M   'P 1'
#
loop_
_entity.id
_entity.type
_entity.pdbx_description
1 polymer ?
#
loop_
_entity_poly.entity_id
_entity_poly.type
_entity_poly.pdbx_seq_one_letter_code
_entity_poly.pdbx_strand_id
1 'polypeptide(L)'
;MRNRVVQELLGSIGKIEPITPEQVERLSDGELTYQELDEFLSQFGLSVQNIICDPERRILNTYYADYAKGIYKELSLRLNLLKNQISGFKRLSWFAKYGNPYLQMEQWAAFYSDSVPVALEIYDFQKRVYDIDPSVVYSVWEKIYVDVSYSNGQWKQEVLEYVFSKAPKLTKLPPEENGLITVYRGMGSHSQPAERAISWSLAPESALAFAKKEGTALVEGKVSGKDVVSIRYGYYNENEVIVKPGSVCQIKYEDMFPANRKNFMKMVVPALPDFIRLCRHAERLGYRRESLFQAYGAGHILRVLLLSLIYYYGSGDDLTAEDKNILCFFSLLHDIGRIDDTEDKGHGERSVYMIQHQNLQIRNMDLSKKAWKIVTLIIWNHCYDDAVGLRAIHDQTNFSRKDKERAGKLCRICKDMDALDRVRFNGLDHRRLRTDFAKKLPLIANCLHEQDIFQILEGINKIQEGNEHGKQTDAGK
;
A
#
# COMPACT_ATOMS: atom_id res chain seq x y z
N MET A 1 7.45 10.68 11.54
CA MET A 1 7.42 10.11 12.90
C MET A 1 6.42 8.97 13.05
N ARG A 2 5.14 9.08 12.62
CA ARG A 2 4.17 7.97 12.71
C ARG A 2 4.63 6.66 12.06
N ASN A 3 5.21 6.69 10.85
CA ASN A 3 5.64 5.48 10.13
C ASN A 3 6.74 4.70 10.92
N ARG A 4 7.74 5.41 11.46
CA ARG A 4 8.83 4.79 12.25
C ARG A 4 8.35 4.13 13.55
N VAL A 5 7.39 4.73 14.25
CA VAL A 5 6.83 4.13 15.48
C VAL A 5 6.12 2.82 15.15
N VAL A 6 5.30 2.79 14.10
CA VAL A 6 4.62 1.55 13.66
C VAL A 6 5.63 0.48 13.24
N GLN A 7 6.70 0.88 12.54
CA GLN A 7 7.80 -0.02 12.18
C GLN A 7 8.48 -0.64 13.41
N GLU A 8 8.77 0.16 14.43
CA GLU A 8 9.43 -0.35 15.65
C GLU A 8 8.47 -1.20 16.51
N LEU A 9 7.16 -0.93 16.48
CA LEU A 9 6.13 -1.72 17.17
C LEU A 9 5.89 -3.11 16.56
N LEU A 10 5.81 -3.18 15.23
CA LEU A 10 5.42 -4.40 14.50
C LEU A 10 6.60 -5.12 13.85
N GLY A 11 7.76 -4.47 13.79
CA GLY A 11 8.94 -5.00 13.13
C GLY A 11 9.92 -5.67 14.06
N SER A 12 10.84 -6.43 13.46
CA SER A 12 11.94 -7.08 14.17
C SER A 12 13.13 -6.15 14.40
N ILE A 13 13.91 -6.45 15.43
CA ILE A 13 15.13 -5.74 15.82
C ILE A 13 16.16 -5.83 14.68
N GLY A 14 16.85 -4.72 14.41
CA GLY A 14 17.82 -4.66 13.30
C GLY A 14 19.23 -4.94 13.77
N LYS A 15 19.63 -4.29 14.88
CA LYS A 15 20.95 -4.43 15.48
C LYS A 15 20.82 -4.98 16.89
N ILE A 16 21.59 -6.02 17.21
CA ILE A 16 21.54 -6.67 18.52
C ILE A 16 22.92 -6.53 19.16
N GLU A 17 23.01 -5.67 20.16
CA GLU A 17 24.22 -5.43 20.94
C GLU A 17 23.97 -5.72 22.41
N PRO A 18 24.95 -6.24 23.16
CA PRO A 18 24.88 -6.24 24.63
C PRO A 18 24.72 -4.80 25.16
N ILE A 19 23.95 -4.62 26.23
CA ILE A 19 23.80 -3.31 26.86
C ILE A 19 25.15 -2.82 27.42
N THR A 20 25.48 -1.54 27.19
CA THR A 20 26.68 -0.91 27.76
C THR A 20 26.34 0.08 28.88
N PRO A 21 27.29 0.43 29.76
CA PRO A 21 27.07 1.45 30.80
C PRO A 21 26.56 2.78 30.25
N GLU A 22 27.13 3.26 29.14
CA GLU A 22 26.73 4.51 28.49
C GLU A 22 25.30 4.42 27.95
N GLN A 23 24.88 3.25 27.48
CA GLN A 23 23.50 3.03 27.05
C GLN A 23 22.54 3.02 28.23
N VAL A 24 22.89 2.41 29.37
CA VAL A 24 22.07 2.43 30.59
C VAL A 24 21.88 3.87 31.08
N GLU A 25 22.96 4.64 31.17
CA GLU A 25 22.90 6.05 31.59
C GLU A 25 22.01 6.87 30.64
N ARG A 26 22.22 6.74 29.33
CA ARG A 26 21.43 7.47 28.33
C ARG A 26 19.94 7.09 28.33
N LEU A 27 19.62 5.81 28.41
CA LEU A 27 18.23 5.32 28.30
C LEU A 27 17.44 5.53 29.60
N SER A 28 18.14 5.60 30.73
CA SER A 28 17.56 5.95 32.03
C SER A 28 17.55 7.45 32.30
N ASP A 29 18.22 8.28 31.47
CA ASP A 29 18.38 9.73 31.68
C ASP A 29 19.19 10.05 32.95
N GLY A 30 20.20 9.22 33.22
CA GLY A 30 21.05 9.29 34.40
C GLY A 30 20.40 8.77 35.69
N GLU A 31 19.16 8.27 35.63
CA GLU A 31 18.45 7.76 36.82
C GLU A 31 18.97 6.39 37.30
N LEU A 32 19.71 5.67 36.46
CA LEU A 32 20.17 4.31 36.74
C LEU A 32 21.59 4.12 36.23
N THR A 33 22.45 3.55 37.07
CA THR A 33 23.78 3.07 36.68
C THR A 33 23.73 1.60 36.24
N TYR A 34 24.75 1.17 35.50
CA TYR A 34 24.88 -0.24 35.11
C TYR A 34 24.90 -1.19 36.31
N GLN A 35 25.60 -0.80 37.39
CA GLN A 35 25.69 -1.60 38.61
C GLN A 35 24.34 -1.71 39.32
N GLU A 36 23.58 -0.60 39.45
CA GLU A 36 22.25 -0.63 40.06
C GLU A 36 21.27 -1.49 39.25
N LEU A 37 21.38 -1.48 37.92
CA LEU A 37 20.59 -2.36 37.05
C LEU A 37 20.94 -3.84 37.29
N ASP A 38 22.23 -4.18 37.39
CA ASP A 38 22.67 -5.54 37.66
C ASP A 38 22.25 -6.03 39.05
N GLU A 39 22.38 -5.17 40.07
CA GLU A 39 21.90 -5.45 41.43
C GLU A 39 20.38 -5.66 41.47
N PHE A 40 19.62 -4.86 40.71
CA PHE A 40 18.17 -5.02 40.60
C PHE A 40 17.80 -6.36 39.95
N LEU A 41 18.46 -6.74 38.84
CA LEU A 41 18.20 -8.02 38.15
C LEU A 41 18.62 -9.22 38.99
N SER A 42 19.72 -9.11 39.73
CA SER A 42 20.25 -10.14 40.60
C SER A 42 19.26 -10.54 41.70
N GLN A 43 18.43 -9.61 42.19
CA GLN A 43 17.33 -9.92 43.14
C GLN A 43 16.32 -10.93 42.58
N PHE A 44 16.23 -11.06 41.26
CA PHE A 44 15.37 -12.00 40.57
C PHE A 44 16.14 -13.21 40.00
N GLY A 45 17.43 -13.34 40.30
CA GLY A 45 18.30 -14.37 39.72
C GLY A 45 18.56 -14.18 38.22
N LEU A 46 18.49 -12.95 37.75
CA LEU A 46 18.74 -12.55 36.36
C LEU A 46 20.08 -11.82 36.27
N SER A 47 20.70 -11.81 35.09
CA SER A 47 21.98 -11.12 34.84
C SER A 47 21.82 -10.02 33.80
N VAL A 48 22.46 -8.87 34.05
CA VAL A 48 22.55 -7.76 33.09
C VAL A 48 23.19 -8.17 31.75
N GLN A 49 24.00 -9.23 31.73
CA GLN A 49 24.66 -9.74 30.52
C GLN A 49 23.68 -10.29 29.48
N ASN A 50 22.46 -10.65 29.91
CA ASN A 50 21.39 -11.09 29.02
C ASN A 50 20.55 -9.92 28.49
N ILE A 51 20.91 -8.66 28.77
CA ILE A 51 20.22 -7.51 28.18
C ILE A 51 20.87 -7.16 26.85
N ILE A 52 20.01 -7.10 25.84
CA ILE A 52 20.34 -6.64 24.49
C ILE A 52 19.66 -5.31 24.17
N CYS A 53 20.29 -4.52 23.32
CA CYS A 53 19.83 -3.23 22.88
C CYS A 53 20.00 -3.06 21.36
N ASP A 54 19.02 -2.41 20.72
CA ASP A 54 19.14 -1.86 19.38
C ASP A 54 19.26 -0.34 19.46
N PRO A 55 20.47 0.22 19.32
CA PRO A 55 20.68 1.66 19.44
C PRO A 55 19.99 2.45 18.31
N GLU A 56 19.60 1.80 17.21
CA GLU A 56 18.95 2.47 16.08
C GLU A 56 17.44 2.63 16.29
N ARG A 57 16.84 1.91 17.24
CA ARG A 57 15.43 2.04 17.61
C ARG A 57 15.20 3.15 18.63
N ARG A 58 14.08 3.87 18.50
CA ARG A 58 13.67 4.93 19.44
C ARG A 58 12.81 4.40 20.57
N ILE A 59 11.94 3.45 20.28
CA ILE A 59 11.09 2.72 21.22
C ILE A 59 11.37 1.23 21.08
N LEU A 60 10.97 0.43 22.08
CA LEU A 60 11.10 -1.03 22.02
C LEU A 60 12.50 -1.46 21.59
N ASN A 61 13.51 -0.87 22.23
CA ASN A 61 14.90 -0.99 21.83
C ASN A 61 15.71 -1.84 22.80
N THR A 62 15.21 -2.12 24.01
CA THR A 62 15.95 -2.82 25.06
C THR A 62 15.16 -4.03 25.53
N TYR A 63 15.83 -5.17 25.62
CA TYR A 63 15.21 -6.43 26.00
C TYR A 63 16.11 -7.23 26.92
N TYR A 64 15.52 -7.88 27.93
CA TYR A 64 16.11 -9.06 28.53
C TYR A 64 15.90 -10.24 27.58
N ALA A 65 16.96 -10.97 27.25
CA ALA A 65 16.96 -12.06 26.29
C ALA A 65 17.95 -13.16 26.70
N ASP A 66 17.47 -14.11 27.50
CA ASP A 66 18.22 -15.35 27.78
C ASP A 66 17.72 -16.44 26.83
N TYR A 67 18.45 -16.55 25.71
CA TYR A 67 18.12 -17.47 24.63
C TYR A 67 18.15 -18.94 25.07
N ALA A 68 19.10 -19.32 25.92
CA ALA A 68 19.26 -20.69 26.37
C ALA A 68 18.02 -21.17 27.15
N LYS A 69 17.42 -20.27 27.93
CA LYS A 69 16.20 -20.57 28.70
C LYS A 69 14.89 -20.21 27.97
N GLY A 70 14.97 -19.55 26.82
CA GLY A 70 13.81 -19.07 26.07
C GLY A 70 12.97 -18.06 26.85
N ILE A 71 13.64 -17.14 27.54
CA ILE A 71 12.97 -16.11 28.35
C ILE A 71 13.33 -14.73 27.84
N TYR A 72 12.28 -13.96 27.58
CA TYR A 72 12.40 -12.65 26.96
C TYR A 72 11.48 -11.65 27.64
N LYS A 73 11.91 -10.40 27.69
CA LYS A 73 11.09 -9.30 28.19
C LYS A 73 11.57 -7.97 27.62
N GLU A 74 10.64 -7.19 27.11
CA GLU A 74 10.88 -5.77 26.83
C GLU A 74 11.16 -5.01 28.13
N LEU A 75 12.22 -4.21 28.12
CA LEU A 75 12.65 -3.40 29.25
C LEU A 75 12.53 -1.91 28.94
N SER A 76 12.01 -1.16 29.91
CA SER A 76 12.17 0.29 29.96
C SER A 76 13.13 0.62 31.10
N LEU A 77 14.23 1.30 30.78
CA LEU A 77 15.28 1.63 31.76
C LEU A 77 14.99 2.92 32.55
N ARG A 78 13.83 3.57 32.33
CA ARG A 78 13.34 4.63 33.23
C ARG A 78 12.98 4.02 34.59
N LEU A 79 13.48 4.59 35.68
CA LEU A 79 13.46 3.93 36.99
C LEU A 79 12.03 3.63 37.47
N ASN A 80 11.10 4.56 37.24
CA ASN A 80 9.69 4.39 37.58
C ASN A 80 9.03 3.25 36.78
N LEU A 81 9.29 3.16 35.48
CA LEU A 81 8.75 2.12 34.60
C LEU A 81 9.36 0.75 34.92
N LEU A 82 10.67 0.70 35.17
CA LEU A 82 11.37 -0.52 35.58
C LEU A 82 10.77 -1.09 36.87
N LYS A 83 10.58 -0.23 37.89
CA LYS A 83 9.96 -0.61 39.17
C LYS A 83 8.49 -1.03 39.04
N ASN A 84 7.76 -0.47 38.09
CA ASN A 84 6.36 -0.86 37.83
C ASN A 84 6.25 -2.25 37.15
N GLN A 85 7.35 -2.85 36.70
CA GLN A 85 7.37 -4.14 36.00
C GLN A 85 7.72 -5.34 36.91
N ILE A 86 7.70 -5.20 38.24
CA ILE A 86 8.09 -6.26 39.20
C ILE A 86 7.36 -7.60 38.95
N SER A 87 6.07 -7.60 38.61
CA SER A 87 5.33 -8.83 38.29
C SER A 87 5.92 -9.57 37.08
N GLY A 88 6.37 -8.83 36.06
CA GLY A 88 7.06 -9.37 34.90
C GLY A 88 8.42 -9.98 35.26
N PHE A 89 9.18 -9.35 36.16
CA PHE A 89 10.45 -9.90 36.64
C PHE A 89 10.27 -11.14 37.52
N LYS A 90 9.19 -11.22 38.31
CA LYS A 90 8.83 -12.46 39.04
C LYS A 90 8.51 -13.60 38.07
N ARG A 91 7.79 -13.33 36.98
CA ARG A 91 7.52 -14.34 35.94
C ARG A 91 8.82 -14.80 35.26
N LEU A 92 9.70 -13.86 34.89
CA LEU A 92 11.02 -14.20 34.35
C LEU A 92 11.85 -15.04 35.32
N SER A 93 11.88 -14.68 36.61
CA SER A 93 12.58 -15.42 37.65
C SER A 93 12.07 -16.86 37.78
N TRP A 94 10.74 -17.04 37.71
CA TRP A 94 10.13 -18.36 37.70
C TRP A 94 10.59 -19.17 36.49
N PHE A 95 10.53 -18.61 35.27
CA PHE A 95 11.03 -19.30 34.07
C PHE A 95 12.54 -19.53 34.11
N ALA A 96 13.32 -18.61 34.68
CA ALA A 96 14.77 -18.76 34.81
C ALA A 96 15.16 -19.92 35.73
N LYS A 97 14.29 -20.25 36.70
CA LYS A 97 14.46 -21.36 37.65
C LYS A 97 13.91 -22.69 37.17
N TYR A 98 12.72 -22.68 36.54
CA TYR A 98 11.98 -23.91 36.20
C TYR A 98 11.93 -24.21 34.69
N GLY A 99 12.39 -23.28 33.86
CA GLY A 99 12.28 -23.33 32.40
C GLY A 99 11.00 -22.71 31.88
N ASN A 100 10.99 -22.35 30.60
CA ASN A 100 9.78 -21.95 29.89
C ASN A 100 8.97 -23.20 29.50
N PRO A 101 7.72 -23.36 29.97
CA PRO A 101 6.94 -24.58 29.74
C PRO A 101 6.63 -24.80 28.26
N TYR A 102 6.37 -23.73 27.49
CA TYR A 102 6.10 -23.87 26.06
C TYR A 102 7.33 -24.35 25.30
N LEU A 103 8.53 -23.89 25.69
CA LEU A 103 9.77 -24.36 25.10
C LEU A 103 10.05 -25.82 25.48
N GLN A 104 9.88 -26.18 26.75
CA GLN A 104 10.11 -27.56 27.24
C GLN A 104 9.16 -28.59 26.61
N MET A 105 7.93 -28.18 26.32
CA MET A 105 6.92 -29.03 25.68
C MET A 105 6.92 -28.91 24.15
N GLU A 106 7.90 -28.20 23.57
CA GLU A 106 8.00 -27.94 22.13
C GLU A 106 6.72 -27.37 21.50
N GLN A 107 5.97 -26.58 22.27
CA GLN A 107 4.77 -25.88 21.82
C GLN A 107 5.14 -24.59 21.10
N TRP A 108 5.78 -24.73 19.93
CA TRP A 108 6.39 -23.62 19.19
C TRP A 108 5.46 -22.45 18.90
N ALA A 109 4.21 -22.72 18.51
CA ALA A 109 3.23 -21.67 18.23
C ALA A 109 2.93 -20.81 19.47
N ALA A 110 2.72 -21.43 20.63
CA ALA A 110 2.48 -20.74 21.89
C ALA A 110 3.75 -20.08 22.44
N PHE A 111 4.91 -20.70 22.20
CA PHE A 111 6.20 -20.13 22.58
C PHE A 111 6.42 -18.78 21.87
N TYR A 112 6.31 -18.73 20.55
CA TYR A 112 6.50 -17.47 19.81
C TYR A 112 5.39 -16.45 20.10
N SER A 113 4.12 -16.86 20.26
CA SER A 113 3.05 -15.90 20.56
C SER A 113 3.09 -15.31 21.98
N ASP A 114 3.48 -16.10 22.97
CA ASP A 114 3.29 -15.74 24.39
C ASP A 114 4.59 -15.45 25.15
N SER A 115 5.72 -15.91 24.62
CA SER A 115 7.02 -15.84 25.31
C SER A 115 8.06 -15.00 24.60
N VAL A 116 8.02 -14.92 23.27
CA VAL A 116 9.00 -14.15 22.49
C VAL A 116 8.35 -12.84 22.02
N PRO A 117 8.89 -11.67 22.39
CA PRO A 117 8.43 -10.41 21.81
C PRO A 117 8.58 -10.45 20.29
N VAL A 118 7.59 -9.93 19.55
CA VAL A 118 7.59 -9.83 18.07
C VAL A 118 8.93 -9.33 17.53
N ALA A 119 9.54 -8.36 18.21
CA ALA A 119 10.81 -7.78 17.81
C ALA A 119 12.00 -8.77 17.80
N LEU A 120 11.91 -9.88 18.53
CA LEU A 120 12.95 -10.89 18.72
C LEU A 120 12.63 -12.24 18.09
N GLU A 121 11.45 -12.43 17.49
CA GLU A 121 11.04 -13.74 16.96
C GLU A 121 11.99 -14.25 15.88
N ILE A 122 12.37 -13.41 14.91
CA ILE A 122 13.33 -13.77 13.86
C ILE A 122 14.70 -14.09 14.47
N TYR A 123 15.13 -13.32 15.48
CA TYR A 123 16.41 -13.54 16.14
C TYR A 123 16.46 -14.89 16.88
N ASP A 124 15.44 -15.21 17.68
CA ASP A 124 15.35 -16.49 18.38
C ASP A 124 15.25 -17.65 17.39
N PHE A 125 14.34 -17.55 16.41
CA PHE A 125 14.09 -18.61 15.44
C PHE A 125 15.36 -18.99 14.68
N GLN A 126 16.13 -18.02 14.17
CA GLN A 126 17.35 -18.32 13.42
C GLN A 126 18.42 -19.04 14.22
N LYS A 127 18.42 -18.90 15.55
CA LYS A 127 19.32 -19.65 16.44
C LYS A 127 18.77 -21.04 16.75
N ARG A 128 17.44 -21.16 16.87
CA ARG A 128 16.73 -22.36 17.32
C ARG A 128 16.26 -23.27 16.18
N VAL A 129 16.37 -22.83 14.94
CA VAL A 129 15.78 -23.51 13.78
C VAL A 129 16.14 -25.00 13.68
N TYR A 130 17.34 -25.38 14.13
CA TYR A 130 17.83 -26.76 14.11
C TYR A 130 17.38 -27.61 15.31
N ASP A 131 16.85 -26.98 16.37
CA ASP A 131 16.25 -27.67 17.52
C ASP A 131 14.77 -27.99 17.30
N ILE A 132 14.13 -27.34 16.32
CA ILE A 132 12.72 -27.54 15.98
C ILE A 132 12.57 -28.80 15.12
N ASP A 133 11.58 -29.64 15.44
CA ASP A 133 11.27 -30.85 14.65
C ASP A 133 11.12 -30.48 13.15
N PRO A 134 11.87 -31.16 12.25
CA PRO A 134 11.85 -30.86 10.81
C PRO A 134 10.46 -30.94 10.16
N SER A 135 9.50 -31.67 10.74
CA SER A 135 8.14 -31.79 10.25
C SER A 135 7.27 -30.55 10.50
N VAL A 136 7.64 -29.71 11.48
CA VAL A 136 6.87 -28.50 11.86
C VAL A 136 7.63 -27.20 11.61
N VAL A 137 8.94 -27.23 11.41
CA VAL A 137 9.78 -26.02 11.29
C VAL A 137 9.30 -25.02 10.24
N TYR A 138 8.77 -25.49 9.11
CA TYR A 138 8.19 -24.62 8.08
C TYR A 138 6.97 -23.85 8.59
N SER A 139 6.05 -24.54 9.29
CA SER A 139 4.83 -23.91 9.82
C SER A 139 5.14 -22.89 10.92
N VAL A 140 6.19 -23.13 11.71
CA VAL A 140 6.66 -22.18 12.73
C VAL A 140 7.26 -20.95 12.06
N TRP A 141 8.12 -21.14 11.07
CA TRP A 141 8.67 -20.03 10.27
C TRP A 141 7.56 -19.23 9.59
N GLU A 142 6.59 -19.89 8.96
CA GLU A 142 5.51 -19.23 8.22
C GLU A 142 4.68 -18.33 9.15
N LYS A 143 4.40 -18.79 10.37
CA LYS A 143 3.71 -17.99 11.38
C LYS A 143 4.49 -16.72 11.72
N ILE A 144 5.78 -16.83 12.02
CA ILE A 144 6.65 -15.68 12.30
C ILE A 144 6.74 -14.74 11.09
N TYR A 145 6.86 -15.31 9.88
CA TYR A 145 6.93 -14.54 8.64
C TYR A 145 5.68 -13.68 8.41
N VAL A 146 4.49 -14.20 8.75
CA VAL A 146 3.21 -13.48 8.65
C VAL A 146 3.05 -12.46 9.79
N ASP A 147 3.44 -12.84 11.01
CA ASP A 147 3.22 -12.02 12.21
C ASP A 147 4.20 -10.81 12.27
N VAL A 148 5.46 -10.98 11.82
CA VAL A 148 6.49 -9.94 11.86
C VAL A 148 6.50 -9.08 10.60
N SER A 149 6.04 -7.83 10.75
CA SER A 149 6.10 -6.83 9.68
C SER A 149 7.52 -6.30 9.46
N TYR A 150 7.78 -5.66 8.31
CA TYR A 150 9.06 -4.97 8.02
C TYR A 150 10.34 -5.83 8.19
N SER A 151 10.23 -7.16 8.12
CA SER A 151 11.33 -8.14 8.26
C SER A 151 12.23 -8.27 7.02
N ASN A 152 12.12 -7.32 6.08
CA ASN A 152 12.83 -7.30 4.81
C ASN A 152 14.35 -7.39 5.02
N GLY A 153 14.95 -8.50 4.62
CA GLY A 153 16.42 -8.68 4.64
C GLY A 153 16.98 -9.27 5.93
N GLN A 154 16.14 -9.59 6.90
CA GLN A 154 16.61 -10.05 8.20
C GLN A 154 16.84 -11.57 8.27
N TRP A 155 16.21 -12.32 7.38
CA TRP A 155 16.40 -13.77 7.29
C TRP A 155 17.75 -14.12 6.65
N LYS A 156 18.55 -14.90 7.38
CA LYS A 156 19.76 -15.53 6.90
C LYS A 156 19.46 -16.52 5.78
N GLN A 157 20.30 -16.50 4.74
CA GLN A 157 20.09 -17.33 3.56
C GLN A 157 20.11 -18.82 3.92
N GLU A 158 21.07 -19.25 4.74
CA GLU A 158 21.20 -20.64 5.18
C GLU A 158 19.98 -21.13 5.99
N VAL A 159 19.32 -20.24 6.73
CA VAL A 159 18.10 -20.56 7.48
C VAL A 159 16.93 -20.77 6.51
N LEU A 160 16.75 -19.88 5.52
CA LEU A 160 15.70 -20.03 4.52
C LEU A 160 15.89 -21.30 3.69
N GLU A 161 17.13 -21.61 3.29
CA GLU A 161 17.44 -22.85 2.56
C GLU A 161 17.03 -24.09 3.35
N TYR A 162 17.36 -24.15 4.64
CA TYR A 162 16.93 -25.25 5.52
C TYR A 162 15.40 -25.30 5.66
N VAL A 163 14.76 -24.20 6.04
CA VAL A 163 13.31 -24.13 6.25
C VAL A 163 12.54 -24.52 4.99
N PHE A 164 12.95 -24.02 3.83
CA PHE A 164 12.27 -24.29 2.56
C PHE A 164 12.48 -25.74 2.10
N SER A 165 13.59 -26.38 2.50
CA SER A 165 13.78 -27.82 2.28
C SER A 165 12.76 -28.70 3.05
N LYS A 166 12.12 -28.13 4.08
CA LYS A 166 11.11 -28.77 4.92
C LYS A 166 9.67 -28.32 4.60
N ALA A 167 9.50 -27.48 3.60
CA ALA A 167 8.18 -26.99 3.20
C ALA A 167 7.27 -28.13 2.72
N PRO A 168 5.95 -28.05 2.96
CA PRO A 168 4.99 -29.00 2.41
C PRO A 168 5.10 -29.10 0.88
N LYS A 169 4.95 -30.32 0.35
CA LYS A 169 4.95 -30.50 -1.11
C LYS A 169 3.70 -29.88 -1.73
N LEU A 170 3.91 -29.06 -2.75
CA LEU A 170 2.82 -28.49 -3.54
C LEU A 170 2.13 -29.57 -4.36
N THR A 171 0.82 -29.69 -4.19
CA THR A 171 0.00 -30.65 -4.95
C THR A 171 -0.49 -30.07 -6.28
N LYS A 172 -0.52 -28.74 -6.40
CA LYS A 172 -0.98 -28.02 -7.59
C LYS A 172 -0.12 -26.79 -7.79
N LEU A 173 0.34 -26.61 -9.03
CA LEU A 173 1.02 -25.40 -9.46
C LEU A 173 0.11 -24.62 -10.42
N PRO A 174 0.26 -23.28 -10.49
CA PRO A 174 -0.36 -22.47 -11.52
C PRO A 174 0.05 -22.94 -12.93
N PRO A 175 -0.73 -22.60 -13.96
CA PRO A 175 -0.35 -22.87 -15.34
C PRO A 175 1.05 -22.31 -15.65
N GLU A 176 1.88 -23.15 -16.25
CA GLU A 176 3.23 -22.80 -16.68
C GLU A 176 3.24 -22.51 -18.18
N GLU A 177 3.91 -21.42 -18.57
CA GLU A 177 4.26 -21.16 -19.96
C GLU A 177 5.74 -21.47 -20.14
N ASN A 178 6.08 -22.43 -21.01
CA ASN A 178 7.45 -22.90 -21.21
C ASN A 178 8.15 -23.38 -19.92
N GLY A 179 7.41 -23.97 -18.98
CA GLY A 179 7.94 -24.46 -17.70
C GLY A 179 8.18 -23.37 -16.64
N LEU A 180 7.66 -22.17 -16.86
CA LEU A 180 7.78 -21.02 -15.97
C LEU A 180 6.42 -20.44 -15.59
N ILE A 181 6.32 -19.99 -14.35
CA ILE A 181 5.17 -19.30 -13.77
C ILE A 181 5.46 -17.81 -13.80
N THR A 182 4.49 -17.00 -14.23
CA THR A 182 4.58 -15.54 -14.14
C THR A 182 4.19 -15.08 -12.76
N VAL A 183 5.03 -14.23 -12.17
CA VAL A 183 4.83 -13.68 -10.82
C VAL A 183 5.02 -12.17 -10.82
N TYR A 184 4.33 -11.51 -9.89
CA TYR A 184 4.30 -10.06 -9.78
C TYR A 184 4.68 -9.60 -8.38
N ARG A 185 5.35 -8.46 -8.25
CA ARG A 185 5.71 -7.89 -6.95
C ARG A 185 5.45 -6.39 -6.93
N GLY A 186 4.61 -5.97 -5.98
CA GLY A 186 4.51 -4.58 -5.58
C GLY A 186 5.67 -4.22 -4.68
N MET A 187 6.27 -3.06 -4.92
CA MET A 187 7.37 -2.57 -4.11
C MET A 187 7.00 -1.26 -3.44
N GLY A 188 7.39 -1.12 -2.18
CA GLY A 188 7.40 0.14 -1.44
C GLY A 188 8.83 0.59 -1.13
N SER A 189 8.96 1.67 -0.37
CA SER A 189 10.24 2.27 0.05
C SER A 189 11.12 1.33 0.90
N HIS A 190 10.52 0.33 1.56
CA HIS A 190 11.20 -0.61 2.45
C HIS A 190 11.30 -2.04 1.89
N SER A 191 10.80 -2.28 0.68
CA SER A 191 10.83 -3.61 0.07
C SER A 191 12.27 -4.03 -0.25
N GLN A 192 12.58 -5.30 -0.05
CA GLN A 192 13.79 -5.88 -0.64
C GLN A 192 13.79 -5.73 -2.18
N PRO A 193 14.98 -5.60 -2.80
CA PRO A 193 15.13 -5.70 -4.25
C PRO A 193 14.50 -6.98 -4.80
N ALA A 194 13.90 -6.90 -5.98
CA ALA A 194 13.17 -8.01 -6.59
C ALA A 194 14.05 -9.26 -6.76
N GLU A 195 15.34 -9.07 -7.04
CA GLU A 195 16.33 -10.12 -7.28
C GLU A 195 16.59 -11.00 -6.04
N ARG A 196 16.23 -10.54 -4.85
CA ARG A 196 16.39 -11.28 -3.59
C ARG A 196 15.08 -11.59 -2.88
N ALA A 197 13.97 -11.06 -3.39
CA ALA A 197 12.68 -11.18 -2.76
C ALA A 197 12.13 -12.61 -2.82
N ILE A 198 11.60 -13.07 -1.68
CA ILE A 198 10.94 -14.37 -1.57
C ILE A 198 9.44 -14.31 -1.78
N SER A 199 8.82 -13.14 -1.66
CA SER A 199 7.37 -12.96 -1.71
C SER A 199 6.95 -12.27 -3.00
N TRP A 200 6.06 -12.93 -3.73
CA TRP A 200 5.51 -12.50 -4.99
C TRP A 200 4.00 -12.82 -5.03
N SER A 201 3.30 -12.42 -6.08
CA SER A 201 1.87 -12.66 -6.28
C SER A 201 1.64 -13.28 -7.66
N LEU A 202 0.62 -14.13 -7.78
CA LEU A 202 0.13 -14.63 -9.08
C LEU A 202 -0.71 -13.61 -9.86
N ALA A 203 -1.19 -12.58 -9.17
CA ALA A 203 -2.09 -11.57 -9.73
C ALA A 203 -1.40 -10.19 -9.71
N PRO A 204 -1.27 -9.51 -10.88
CA PRO A 204 -0.68 -8.18 -10.92
C PRO A 204 -1.51 -7.14 -10.17
N GLU A 205 -2.82 -7.34 -10.04
CA GLU A 205 -3.72 -6.46 -9.30
C GLU A 205 -3.45 -6.55 -7.78
N SER A 206 -3.22 -7.75 -7.25
CA SER A 206 -2.81 -7.97 -5.86
C SER A 206 -1.42 -7.39 -5.58
N ALA A 207 -0.47 -7.59 -6.50
CA ALA A 207 0.86 -6.99 -6.40
C ALA A 207 0.78 -5.46 -6.40
N LEU A 208 -0.04 -4.87 -7.26
CA LEU A 208 -0.24 -3.42 -7.29
C LEU A 208 -0.86 -2.92 -5.99
N ALA A 209 -1.85 -3.62 -5.43
CA ALA A 209 -2.44 -3.27 -4.14
C ALA A 209 -1.44 -3.28 -2.98
N PHE A 210 -0.48 -4.20 -3.00
CA PHE A 210 0.61 -4.24 -2.02
C PHE A 210 1.53 -3.02 -2.11
N ALA A 211 1.75 -2.49 -3.33
CA ALA A 211 2.41 -1.21 -3.55
C ALA A 211 1.46 -0.04 -3.16
N LYS A 212 1.16 0.06 -1.85
CA LYS A 212 0.27 1.02 -1.18
C LYS A 212 0.72 2.49 -1.39
N LYS A 213 0.36 3.37 -0.47
CA LYS A 213 0.62 4.83 -0.48
C LYS A 213 2.02 5.29 -0.92
N GLU A 214 3.06 4.49 -0.66
CA GLU A 214 4.45 4.78 -1.04
C GLU A 214 5.02 3.80 -2.08
N GLY A 215 4.15 3.30 -2.97
CA GLY A 215 4.53 2.37 -4.03
C GLY A 215 5.64 2.93 -4.91
N THR A 216 6.72 2.17 -5.08
CA THR A 216 7.91 2.57 -5.83
C THR A 216 8.00 1.88 -7.20
N ALA A 217 7.52 0.64 -7.30
CA ALA A 217 7.53 -0.12 -8.54
C ALA A 217 6.48 -1.23 -8.54
N LEU A 218 6.08 -1.65 -9.74
CA LEU A 218 5.47 -2.95 -10.00
C LEU A 218 6.45 -3.75 -10.85
N VAL A 219 6.71 -4.99 -10.44
CA VAL A 219 7.72 -5.85 -11.08
C VAL A 219 7.05 -7.13 -11.55
N GLU A 220 7.33 -7.53 -12.78
CA GLU A 220 7.03 -8.85 -13.32
C GLU A 220 8.31 -9.70 -13.30
N GLY A 221 8.17 -10.99 -13.01
CA GLY A 221 9.24 -11.97 -13.13
C GLY A 221 8.70 -13.34 -13.52
N LYS A 222 9.63 -14.27 -13.79
CA LYS A 222 9.33 -15.67 -14.11
C LYS A 222 10.04 -16.59 -13.12
N VAL A 223 9.38 -17.65 -12.66
CA VAL A 223 9.95 -18.63 -11.72
C VAL A 223 9.60 -20.05 -12.14
N SER A 224 10.52 -20.98 -11.93
CA SER A 224 10.24 -22.40 -12.17
C SER A 224 9.38 -22.99 -11.05
N GLY A 225 8.43 -23.87 -11.38
CA GLY A 225 7.60 -24.55 -10.40
C GLY A 225 8.37 -25.28 -9.28
N LYS A 226 9.58 -25.76 -9.57
CA LYS A 226 10.48 -26.42 -8.60
C LYS A 226 11.06 -25.49 -7.52
N ASP A 227 11.00 -24.19 -7.77
CA ASP A 227 11.52 -23.14 -6.89
C ASP A 227 10.41 -22.39 -6.15
N VAL A 228 9.15 -22.76 -6.40
CA VAL A 228 8.00 -22.37 -5.59
C VAL A 228 7.99 -23.20 -4.31
N VAL A 229 7.92 -22.51 -3.17
CA VAL A 229 7.94 -23.09 -1.83
C VAL A 229 6.52 -23.26 -1.30
N SER A 230 5.69 -22.22 -1.42
CA SER A 230 4.28 -22.27 -1.04
C SER A 230 3.45 -21.29 -1.85
N ILE A 231 2.14 -21.53 -1.88
CA ILE A 231 1.17 -20.65 -2.53
C ILE A 231 -0.01 -20.46 -1.58
N ARG A 232 -0.37 -19.21 -1.33
CA ARG A 232 -1.53 -18.82 -0.54
C ARG A 232 -2.58 -18.21 -1.45
N TYR A 233 -3.53 -19.05 -1.86
CA TYR A 233 -4.63 -18.61 -2.70
C TYR A 233 -5.61 -17.72 -1.96
N GLY A 234 -6.26 -16.85 -2.73
CA GLY A 234 -7.35 -16.03 -2.24
C GLY A 234 -6.93 -14.57 -2.09
N TYR A 235 -7.90 -13.71 -2.31
CA TYR A 235 -7.72 -12.27 -2.30
C TYR A 235 -7.15 -11.73 -0.98
N TYR A 236 -7.65 -12.23 0.15
CA TYR A 236 -7.15 -11.84 1.48
C TYR A 236 -5.70 -12.27 1.76
N ASN A 237 -5.22 -13.27 1.03
CA ASN A 237 -3.84 -13.76 1.11
C ASN A 237 -2.96 -13.20 -0.02
N GLU A 238 -3.44 -12.16 -0.71
CA GLU A 238 -2.73 -11.47 -1.79
C GLU A 238 -2.32 -12.36 -2.97
N ASN A 239 -2.90 -13.56 -3.08
CA ASN A 239 -2.45 -14.61 -4.00
C ASN A 239 -0.93 -14.85 -3.92
N GLU A 240 -0.39 -14.80 -2.70
CA GLU A 240 1.04 -14.80 -2.47
C GLU A 240 1.70 -16.13 -2.85
N VAL A 241 2.88 -16.02 -3.43
CA VAL A 241 3.78 -17.09 -3.79
C VAL A 241 5.09 -16.86 -3.07
N ILE A 242 5.46 -17.82 -2.22
CA ILE A 242 6.79 -17.86 -1.62
C ILE A 242 7.70 -18.66 -2.55
N VAL A 243 8.83 -18.07 -2.93
CA VAL A 243 9.83 -18.66 -3.81
C VAL A 243 11.19 -18.72 -3.12
N LYS A 244 12.08 -19.60 -3.58
CA LYS A 244 13.45 -19.63 -3.11
C LYS A 244 14.15 -18.29 -3.41
N PRO A 245 15.00 -17.76 -2.49
CA PRO A 245 15.71 -16.51 -2.73
C PRO A 245 16.50 -16.57 -4.04
N GLY A 246 16.39 -15.52 -4.86
CA GLY A 246 17.14 -15.41 -6.13
C GLY A 246 16.69 -16.35 -7.26
N SER A 247 15.58 -17.08 -7.10
CA SER A 247 15.09 -18.01 -8.13
C SER A 247 14.28 -17.36 -9.25
N VAL A 248 13.80 -16.13 -9.05
CA VAL A 248 13.03 -15.40 -10.06
C VAL A 248 13.97 -14.82 -11.11
N CYS A 249 13.68 -15.07 -12.37
CA CYS A 249 14.42 -14.58 -13.52
C CYS A 249 13.53 -13.71 -14.42
N GLN A 250 14.11 -13.19 -15.51
CA GLN A 250 13.42 -12.32 -16.47
C GLN A 250 12.69 -11.14 -15.79
N ILE A 251 13.34 -10.56 -14.77
CA ILE A 251 12.77 -9.48 -13.97
C ILE A 251 12.62 -8.23 -14.83
N LYS A 252 11.40 -7.72 -14.91
CA LYS A 252 11.02 -6.51 -15.64
C LYS A 252 10.29 -5.57 -14.71
N TYR A 253 10.82 -4.35 -14.60
CA TYR A 253 10.14 -3.25 -13.90
C TYR A 253 9.16 -2.59 -14.87
N GLU A 254 7.89 -2.47 -14.47
CA GLU A 254 6.92 -1.70 -15.24
C GLU A 254 7.27 -0.20 -15.18
N ASP A 255 7.08 0.48 -16.31
CA ASP A 255 7.34 1.93 -16.46
C ASP A 255 6.20 2.73 -15.80
N MET A 256 6.21 2.74 -14.46
CA MET A 256 5.27 3.49 -13.63
C MET A 256 5.95 4.63 -12.91
N PHE A 257 5.24 5.73 -12.68
CA PHE A 257 5.74 6.82 -11.85
C PHE A 257 5.69 6.40 -10.38
N PRO A 258 6.84 6.38 -9.66
CA PRO A 258 6.85 6.08 -8.24
C PRO A 258 6.00 7.09 -7.46
N ALA A 259 5.19 6.62 -6.51
CA ALA A 259 4.30 7.42 -5.67
C ALA A 259 5.01 8.16 -4.52
N ASN A 260 6.27 8.55 -4.73
CA ASN A 260 6.96 9.39 -3.76
C ASN A 260 6.42 10.84 -3.80
N ARG A 261 6.64 11.56 -2.71
CA ARG A 261 6.16 12.95 -2.53
C ARG A 261 6.56 13.86 -3.70
N LYS A 262 7.78 13.73 -4.23
CA LYS A 262 8.28 14.59 -5.31
C LYS A 262 7.46 14.40 -6.59
N ASN A 263 7.28 13.16 -7.03
CA ASN A 263 6.51 12.83 -8.24
C ASN A 263 5.03 13.20 -8.07
N PHE A 264 4.46 12.85 -6.91
CA PHE A 264 3.07 13.20 -6.59
C PHE A 264 2.83 14.71 -6.67
N MET A 265 3.65 15.51 -6.00
CA MET A 265 3.53 16.96 -6.02
C MET A 265 3.74 17.55 -7.42
N LYS A 266 4.71 17.02 -8.18
CA LYS A 266 4.96 17.47 -9.56
C LYS A 266 3.73 17.29 -10.45
N MET A 267 2.95 16.22 -10.26
CA MET A 267 1.74 15.93 -11.03
C MET A 267 0.53 16.73 -10.55
N VAL A 268 0.36 16.83 -9.23
CA VAL A 268 -0.84 17.44 -8.64
C VAL A 268 -0.80 18.96 -8.73
N VAL A 269 0.36 19.60 -8.50
CA VAL A 269 0.47 21.07 -8.42
C VAL A 269 -0.10 21.78 -9.67
N PRO A 270 0.23 21.38 -10.91
CA PRO A 270 -0.35 21.99 -12.11
C PRO A 270 -1.87 21.81 -12.21
N ALA A 271 -2.41 20.71 -11.68
CA ALA A 271 -3.84 20.37 -11.72
C ALA A 271 -4.67 21.10 -10.64
N LEU A 272 -4.04 21.54 -9.54
CA LEU A 272 -4.75 22.08 -8.37
C LEU A 272 -5.72 23.24 -8.70
N PRO A 273 -5.35 24.28 -9.48
CA PRO A 273 -6.26 25.41 -9.70
C PRO A 273 -7.59 25.01 -10.35
N ASP A 274 -7.53 24.13 -11.35
CA ASP A 274 -8.73 23.59 -11.99
C ASP A 274 -9.48 22.63 -11.07
N PHE A 275 -8.76 21.77 -10.35
CA PHE A 275 -9.36 20.82 -9.42
C PHE A 275 -10.18 21.52 -8.34
N ILE A 276 -9.62 22.56 -7.70
CA ILE A 276 -10.31 23.34 -6.66
C ILE A 276 -11.53 24.08 -7.21
N ARG A 277 -11.44 24.60 -8.45
CA ARG A 277 -12.59 25.22 -9.09
C ARG A 277 -13.72 24.22 -9.30
N LEU A 278 -13.39 23.02 -9.77
CA LEU A 278 -14.34 22.00 -10.22
C LEU A 278 -14.88 21.11 -9.09
N CYS A 279 -14.14 20.90 -8.01
CA CYS A 279 -14.61 20.10 -6.88
C CYS A 279 -15.86 20.71 -6.22
N ARG A 280 -15.94 22.05 -6.14
CA ARG A 280 -17.13 22.77 -5.65
C ARG A 280 -18.37 22.54 -6.52
N HIS A 281 -18.18 22.20 -7.80
CA HIS A 281 -19.27 21.77 -8.65
C HIS A 281 -19.69 20.34 -8.33
N ALA A 282 -18.75 19.42 -8.14
CA ALA A 282 -19.02 18.04 -7.76
C ALA A 282 -19.87 17.93 -6.48
N GLU A 283 -19.58 18.74 -5.46
CA GLU A 283 -20.36 18.79 -4.21
C GLU A 283 -21.83 19.16 -4.42
N ARG A 284 -22.14 19.97 -5.45
CA ARG A 284 -23.51 20.40 -5.76
C ARG A 284 -24.28 19.40 -6.61
N LEU A 285 -23.61 18.39 -7.18
CA LEU A 285 -24.25 17.36 -8.00
C LEU A 285 -24.97 16.28 -7.16
N GLY A 286 -24.88 16.35 -5.83
CA GLY A 286 -25.65 15.47 -4.95
C GLY A 286 -25.12 14.04 -4.84
N TYR A 287 -23.89 13.77 -5.30
CA TYR A 287 -23.24 12.49 -5.09
C TYR A 287 -23.12 12.17 -3.59
N ARG A 288 -23.45 10.94 -3.20
CA ARG A 288 -23.26 10.48 -1.82
C ARG A 288 -21.77 10.32 -1.52
N ARG A 289 -21.37 10.47 -0.26
CA ARG A 289 -20.00 10.10 0.17
C ARG A 289 -19.85 8.58 0.10
N GLU A 290 -18.63 8.14 -0.25
CA GLU A 290 -18.30 6.72 -0.27
C GLU A 290 -18.34 6.13 1.15
N SER A 291 -18.72 4.86 1.25
CA SER A 291 -18.69 4.07 2.48
C SER A 291 -18.30 2.64 2.17
N LEU A 292 -18.10 1.80 3.20
CA LEU A 292 -17.78 0.37 3.01
C LEU A 292 -18.77 -0.38 2.11
N PHE A 293 -20.01 0.10 2.02
CA PHE A 293 -21.07 -0.47 1.18
C PHE A 293 -21.53 0.48 0.07
N GLN A 294 -20.84 1.61 -0.11
CA GLN A 294 -21.11 2.58 -1.17
C GLN A 294 -19.83 2.95 -1.92
N ALA A 295 -19.58 2.21 -2.98
CA ALA A 295 -18.36 2.18 -3.76
C ALA A 295 -18.30 3.26 -4.85
N TYR A 296 -19.44 3.81 -5.25
CA TYR A 296 -19.58 4.85 -6.27
C TYR A 296 -20.17 6.10 -5.61
N GLY A 297 -19.29 7.04 -5.29
CA GLY A 297 -19.64 8.27 -4.59
C GLY A 297 -18.76 9.45 -4.97
N ALA A 298 -18.89 10.54 -4.25
CA ALA A 298 -18.15 11.78 -4.52
C ALA A 298 -16.62 11.58 -4.54
N GLY A 299 -16.09 10.62 -3.78
CA GLY A 299 -14.66 10.28 -3.78
C GLY A 299 -14.17 9.83 -5.17
N HIS A 300 -14.86 8.89 -5.79
CA HIS A 300 -14.58 8.39 -7.13
C HIS A 300 -14.58 9.50 -8.18
N ILE A 301 -15.65 10.30 -8.21
CA ILE A 301 -15.77 11.43 -9.15
C ILE A 301 -14.59 12.40 -9.00
N LEU A 302 -14.21 12.72 -7.76
CA LEU A 302 -13.09 13.62 -7.48
C LEU A 302 -11.74 13.01 -7.87
N ARG A 303 -11.52 11.70 -7.65
CA ARG A 303 -10.29 11.03 -8.06
C ARG A 303 -10.17 10.95 -9.58
N VAL A 304 -11.24 10.59 -10.30
CA VAL A 304 -11.27 10.58 -11.77
C VAL A 304 -11.04 11.98 -12.34
N LEU A 305 -11.62 13.02 -11.73
CA LEU A 305 -11.38 14.41 -12.10
C LEU A 305 -9.90 14.80 -11.94
N LEU A 306 -9.30 14.49 -10.78
CA LEU A 306 -7.90 14.82 -10.52
C LEU A 306 -6.96 14.04 -11.46
N LEU A 307 -7.22 12.74 -11.69
CA LEU A 307 -6.47 11.93 -12.65
C LEU A 307 -6.58 12.48 -14.07
N SER A 308 -7.76 12.93 -14.50
CA SER A 308 -7.97 13.55 -15.81
C SER A 308 -7.20 14.87 -15.97
N LEU A 309 -7.11 15.68 -14.91
CA LEU A 309 -6.29 16.89 -14.91
C LEU A 309 -4.80 16.56 -14.91
N ILE A 310 -4.35 15.56 -14.14
CA ILE A 310 -2.97 15.05 -14.18
C ILE A 310 -2.62 14.57 -15.59
N TYR A 311 -3.52 13.87 -16.27
CA TYR A 311 -3.35 13.46 -17.65
C TYR A 311 -3.17 14.66 -18.57
N TYR A 312 -4.08 15.64 -18.51
CA TYR A 312 -4.02 16.83 -19.36
C TYR A 312 -2.70 17.61 -19.19
N TYR A 313 -2.29 17.84 -17.95
CA TYR A 313 -1.08 18.63 -17.66
C TYR A 313 0.23 17.84 -17.78
N GLY A 314 0.19 16.52 -17.66
CA GLY A 314 1.38 15.68 -17.51
C GLY A 314 1.72 14.81 -18.72
N SER A 315 0.75 14.48 -19.57
CA SER A 315 0.94 13.52 -20.67
C SER A 315 1.85 14.01 -21.79
N GLY A 316 1.93 15.32 -22.01
CA GLY A 316 2.58 15.90 -23.18
C GLY A 316 1.78 15.69 -24.48
N ASP A 317 0.56 15.15 -24.39
CA ASP A 317 -0.36 15.08 -25.52
C ASP A 317 -0.78 16.49 -25.98
N ASP A 318 -0.91 16.69 -27.29
CA ASP A 318 -1.48 17.91 -27.87
C ASP A 318 -3.00 17.95 -27.65
N LEU A 319 -3.41 18.31 -26.43
CA LEU A 319 -4.80 18.48 -26.00
C LEU A 319 -5.12 19.97 -25.89
N THR A 320 -6.22 20.37 -26.50
CA THR A 320 -6.70 21.75 -26.43
C THR A 320 -7.37 22.05 -25.08
N ALA A 321 -7.57 23.34 -24.78
CA ALA A 321 -8.37 23.74 -23.61
C ALA A 321 -9.81 23.20 -23.66
N GLU A 322 -10.39 23.03 -24.86
CA GLU A 322 -11.70 22.42 -25.03
C GLU A 322 -11.67 20.91 -24.73
N ASP A 323 -10.57 20.22 -25.06
CA ASP A 323 -10.36 18.81 -24.69
C ASP A 323 -10.30 18.63 -23.17
N LYS A 324 -9.59 19.51 -22.46
CA LYS A 324 -9.61 19.56 -21.00
C LYS A 324 -11.04 19.67 -20.46
N ASN A 325 -11.84 20.56 -21.05
CA ASN A 325 -13.24 20.72 -20.64
C ASN A 325 -14.05 19.44 -20.88
N ILE A 326 -13.84 18.71 -21.99
CA ILE A 326 -14.47 17.41 -22.24
C ILE A 326 -14.07 16.39 -21.16
N LEU A 327 -12.78 16.27 -20.83
CA LEU A 327 -12.29 15.34 -19.81
C LEU A 327 -12.88 15.65 -18.42
N CYS A 328 -12.90 16.93 -18.03
CA CYS A 328 -13.47 17.38 -16.77
C CYS A 328 -14.99 17.18 -16.71
N PHE A 329 -15.70 17.49 -17.80
CA PHE A 329 -17.15 17.29 -17.89
C PHE A 329 -17.52 15.82 -17.77
N PHE A 330 -16.81 14.95 -18.50
CA PHE A 330 -16.92 13.50 -18.35
C PHE A 330 -16.70 13.06 -16.90
N SER A 331 -15.57 13.48 -16.30
CA SER A 331 -15.21 13.08 -14.94
C SER A 331 -16.31 13.39 -13.93
N LEU A 332 -16.92 14.57 -14.03
CA LEU A 332 -17.96 15.05 -13.11
C LEU A 332 -19.32 14.37 -13.27
N LEU A 333 -19.64 13.84 -14.46
CA LEU A 333 -21.02 13.50 -14.82
C LEU A 333 -21.20 12.10 -15.43
N HIS A 334 -20.13 11.35 -15.70
CA HIS A 334 -20.25 10.03 -16.36
C HIS A 334 -21.13 9.05 -15.57
N ASP A 335 -21.11 9.16 -14.24
CA ASP A 335 -21.79 8.28 -13.30
C ASP A 335 -23.04 8.89 -12.64
N ILE A 336 -23.50 10.08 -13.07
CA ILE A 336 -24.66 10.75 -12.47
C ILE A 336 -25.97 9.94 -12.59
N GLY A 337 -26.06 9.07 -13.61
CA GLY A 337 -27.17 8.17 -13.85
C GLY A 337 -27.10 6.82 -13.13
N ARG A 338 -26.11 6.59 -12.25
CA ARG A 338 -26.05 5.36 -11.44
C ARG A 338 -27.14 5.34 -10.37
N ILE A 339 -27.76 4.19 -10.21
CA ILE A 339 -28.87 3.95 -9.27
C ILE A 339 -28.43 3.13 -8.05
N ASP A 340 -27.44 2.26 -8.23
CA ASP A 340 -26.80 1.45 -7.19
C ASP A 340 -25.35 1.08 -7.60
N ASP A 341 -24.70 0.26 -6.76
CA ASP A 341 -23.31 -0.16 -6.93
C ASP A 341 -23.13 -1.45 -7.76
N THR A 342 -24.21 -1.99 -8.33
CA THR A 342 -24.15 -3.23 -9.12
C THR A 342 -23.61 -3.01 -10.53
N GLU A 343 -23.34 -4.10 -11.25
CA GLU A 343 -22.96 -4.01 -12.66
C GLU A 343 -24.15 -3.50 -13.49
N ASP A 344 -24.08 -2.23 -13.87
CA ASP A 344 -25.10 -1.56 -14.65
C ASP A 344 -24.55 -1.16 -16.02
N LYS A 345 -25.07 -1.75 -17.10
CA LYS A 345 -24.63 -1.40 -18.47
C LYS A 345 -25.41 -0.23 -19.08
N GLY A 346 -26.41 0.31 -18.38
CA GLY A 346 -27.26 1.41 -18.84
C GLY A 346 -26.97 2.76 -18.18
N HIS A 347 -26.10 2.83 -17.17
CA HIS A 347 -25.87 4.10 -16.45
C HIS A 347 -25.31 5.21 -17.34
N GLY A 348 -24.48 4.90 -18.34
CA GLY A 348 -23.99 5.90 -19.30
C GLY A 348 -25.12 6.61 -20.07
N GLU A 349 -26.10 5.85 -20.56
CA GLU A 349 -27.29 6.40 -21.24
C GLU A 349 -28.12 7.27 -20.29
N ARG A 350 -28.37 6.79 -19.07
CA ARG A 350 -29.12 7.56 -18.08
C ARG A 350 -28.40 8.83 -17.65
N SER A 351 -27.07 8.79 -17.56
CA SER A 351 -26.25 9.99 -17.31
C SER A 351 -26.48 11.03 -18.40
N VAL A 352 -26.44 10.65 -19.69
CA VAL A 352 -26.74 11.57 -20.80
C VAL A 352 -28.17 12.10 -20.71
N TYR A 353 -29.15 11.24 -20.44
CA TYR A 353 -30.54 11.65 -20.25
C TYR A 353 -30.66 12.71 -19.15
N MET A 354 -30.08 12.49 -17.97
CA MET A 354 -30.15 13.43 -16.85
C MET A 354 -29.47 14.76 -17.18
N ILE A 355 -28.28 14.73 -17.81
CA ILE A 355 -27.56 15.93 -18.23
C ILE A 355 -28.44 16.82 -19.12
N GLN A 356 -29.15 16.20 -20.08
CA GLN A 356 -30.02 16.92 -21.01
C GLN A 356 -31.32 17.40 -20.35
N HIS A 357 -32.02 16.53 -19.62
CA HIS A 357 -33.33 16.83 -19.04
C HIS A 357 -33.27 17.82 -17.89
N GLN A 358 -32.20 17.78 -17.09
CA GLN A 358 -31.99 18.71 -15.98
C GLN A 358 -31.15 19.93 -16.40
N ASN A 359 -30.76 20.03 -17.69
CA ASN A 359 -29.89 21.08 -18.22
C ASN A 359 -28.64 21.30 -17.34
N LEU A 360 -27.96 20.20 -16.99
CA LEU A 360 -26.80 20.25 -16.11
C LEU A 360 -25.65 20.97 -16.82
N GLN A 361 -25.22 22.10 -16.26
CA GLN A 361 -24.12 22.90 -16.77
C GLN A 361 -23.04 23.06 -15.70
N ILE A 362 -21.79 22.99 -16.12
CA ILE A 362 -20.64 23.30 -15.27
C ILE A 362 -20.22 24.74 -15.58
N ARG A 363 -20.27 25.61 -14.57
CA ARG A 363 -19.97 27.04 -14.75
C ARG A 363 -18.55 27.23 -15.28
N ASN A 364 -18.38 28.17 -16.21
CA ASN A 364 -17.09 28.50 -16.84
C ASN A 364 -16.46 27.30 -17.58
N MET A 365 -17.29 26.38 -18.09
CA MET A 365 -16.87 25.25 -18.90
C MET A 365 -17.66 25.26 -20.21
N ASP A 366 -17.26 26.15 -21.11
CA ASP A 366 -17.90 26.26 -22.42
C ASP A 366 -17.42 25.12 -23.33
N LEU A 367 -18.39 24.47 -23.98
CA LEU A 367 -18.18 23.43 -24.97
C LEU A 367 -18.84 23.87 -26.28
N SER A 368 -18.12 23.78 -27.39
CA SER A 368 -18.76 23.94 -28.70
C SER A 368 -19.82 22.87 -28.93
N LYS A 369 -20.72 23.09 -29.90
CA LYS A 369 -21.71 22.08 -30.33
C LYS A 369 -21.06 20.72 -30.65
N LYS A 370 -19.85 20.75 -31.21
CA LYS A 370 -19.10 19.54 -31.55
C LYS A 370 -18.54 18.86 -30.30
N ALA A 371 -17.93 19.62 -29.38
CA ALA A 371 -17.43 19.07 -28.11
C ALA A 371 -18.56 18.49 -27.24
N TRP A 372 -19.73 19.13 -27.21
CA TRP A 372 -20.94 18.59 -26.58
C TRP A 372 -21.34 17.23 -27.15
N LYS A 373 -21.26 17.06 -28.47
CA LYS A 373 -21.55 15.78 -29.11
C LYS A 373 -20.49 14.71 -28.77
N ILE A 374 -19.21 15.11 -28.71
CA ILE A 374 -18.12 14.20 -28.31
C ILE A 374 -18.32 13.73 -26.87
N VAL A 375 -18.51 14.64 -25.91
CA VAL A 375 -18.59 14.26 -24.49
C VAL A 375 -19.83 13.41 -24.19
N THR A 376 -20.97 13.70 -24.82
CA THR A 376 -22.18 12.89 -24.65
C THR A 376 -22.02 11.49 -25.24
N LEU A 377 -21.36 11.34 -26.40
CA LEU A 377 -21.01 10.02 -26.96
C LEU A 377 -20.07 9.24 -26.02
N ILE A 378 -19.07 9.90 -25.43
CA ILE A 378 -18.15 9.26 -24.49
C ILE A 378 -18.90 8.82 -23.23
N ILE A 379 -19.67 9.70 -22.58
CA ILE A 379 -20.46 9.37 -21.39
C ILE A 379 -21.44 8.23 -21.67
N TRP A 380 -22.15 8.27 -22.79
CA TRP A 380 -23.08 7.21 -23.17
C TRP A 380 -22.38 5.85 -23.25
N ASN A 381 -21.17 5.82 -23.80
CA ASN A 381 -20.49 4.57 -24.15
C ASN A 381 -19.41 4.11 -23.18
N HIS A 382 -19.11 4.86 -22.11
CA HIS A 382 -17.97 4.55 -21.25
C HIS A 382 -18.10 3.20 -20.53
N CYS A 383 -19.34 2.78 -20.24
CA CYS A 383 -19.66 1.52 -19.59
C CYS A 383 -19.66 0.29 -20.52
N TYR A 384 -19.62 0.50 -21.84
CA TYR A 384 -19.54 -0.58 -22.83
C TYR A 384 -18.09 -0.94 -23.18
N ASP A 385 -17.90 -2.05 -23.87
CA ASP A 385 -16.60 -2.42 -24.43
C ASP A 385 -16.08 -1.37 -25.43
N ASP A 386 -14.75 -1.28 -25.55
CA ASP A 386 -14.08 -0.29 -26.40
C ASP A 386 -14.57 -0.31 -27.85
N ALA A 387 -14.80 -1.51 -28.40
CA ALA A 387 -15.27 -1.68 -29.76
C ALA A 387 -16.64 -1.02 -30.01
N VAL A 388 -17.53 -1.05 -29.02
CA VAL A 388 -18.87 -0.44 -29.12
C VAL A 388 -18.75 1.08 -29.14
N GLY A 389 -18.02 1.66 -28.18
CA GLY A 389 -17.84 3.11 -28.10
C GLY A 389 -17.10 3.70 -29.30
N LEU A 390 -16.05 3.02 -29.78
CA LEU A 390 -15.29 3.47 -30.95
C LEU A 390 -16.12 3.36 -32.24
N ARG A 391 -16.98 2.33 -32.36
CA ARG A 391 -17.92 2.22 -33.49
C ARG A 391 -18.95 3.35 -33.45
N ALA A 392 -19.53 3.65 -32.29
CA ALA A 392 -20.48 4.75 -32.12
C ALA A 392 -19.88 6.11 -32.52
N ILE A 393 -18.58 6.33 -32.27
CA ILE A 393 -17.84 7.51 -32.74
C ILE A 393 -17.62 7.46 -34.25
N HIS A 394 -17.20 6.30 -34.77
CA HIS A 394 -16.94 6.12 -36.20
C HIS A 394 -18.19 6.36 -37.07
N ASP A 395 -19.36 5.96 -36.58
CA ASP A 395 -20.62 6.04 -37.34
C ASP A 395 -21.24 7.45 -37.33
N GLN A 396 -20.62 8.42 -36.63
CA GLN A 396 -21.04 9.82 -36.69
C GLN A 396 -20.79 10.41 -38.08
N THR A 397 -21.86 10.62 -38.84
CA THR A 397 -21.84 11.17 -40.20
C THR A 397 -21.41 12.64 -40.26
N ASN A 398 -21.63 13.39 -39.18
CA ASN A 398 -21.29 14.81 -39.07
C ASN A 398 -19.88 15.06 -38.50
N PHE A 399 -19.10 14.01 -38.25
CA PHE A 399 -17.71 14.11 -37.81
C PHE A 399 -16.76 13.95 -38.99
N SER A 400 -15.84 14.90 -39.15
CA SER A 400 -14.69 14.71 -40.04
C SER A 400 -13.78 13.61 -39.52
N ARG A 401 -12.83 13.15 -40.35
CA ARG A 401 -11.81 12.19 -39.91
C ARG A 401 -11.05 12.67 -38.66
N LYS A 402 -10.63 13.93 -38.63
CA LYS A 402 -9.94 14.53 -37.47
C LYS A 402 -10.82 14.54 -36.22
N ASP A 403 -12.12 14.75 -36.37
CA ASP A 403 -13.05 14.73 -35.23
C ASP A 403 -13.21 13.32 -34.66
N LYS A 404 -13.27 12.30 -35.52
CA LYS A 404 -13.33 10.88 -35.09
C LYS A 404 -12.05 10.47 -34.38
N GLU A 405 -10.89 10.89 -34.89
CA GLU A 405 -9.58 10.66 -34.26
C GLU A 405 -9.50 11.35 -32.88
N ARG A 406 -9.90 12.62 -32.79
CA ARG A 406 -9.99 13.39 -31.53
C ARG A 406 -10.93 12.71 -30.53
N ALA A 407 -12.15 12.39 -30.92
CA ALA A 407 -13.15 11.75 -30.07
C ALA A 407 -12.69 10.36 -29.60
N GLY A 408 -12.08 9.57 -30.49
CA GLY A 408 -11.52 8.27 -30.15
C GLY A 408 -10.38 8.36 -29.14
N LYS A 409 -9.49 9.36 -29.27
CA LYS A 409 -8.42 9.63 -28.29
C LYS A 409 -9.02 9.98 -26.92
N LEU A 410 -9.94 10.94 -26.88
CA LEU A 410 -10.59 11.37 -25.63
C LEU A 410 -11.38 10.24 -24.97
N CYS A 411 -12.07 9.40 -25.75
CA CYS A 411 -12.76 8.22 -25.24
C CYS A 411 -11.81 7.28 -24.50
N ARG A 412 -10.64 6.98 -25.09
CA ARG A 412 -9.63 6.14 -24.44
C ARG A 412 -9.10 6.77 -23.15
N ILE A 413 -8.81 8.07 -23.16
CA ILE A 413 -8.33 8.80 -21.96
C ILE A 413 -9.39 8.73 -20.86
N CYS A 414 -10.64 9.10 -21.14
CA CYS A 414 -11.73 9.07 -20.17
C CYS A 414 -11.90 7.69 -19.52
N LYS A 415 -11.91 6.63 -20.34
CA LYS A 415 -12.03 5.25 -19.84
C LYS A 415 -10.82 4.81 -19.02
N ASP A 416 -9.62 5.29 -19.34
CA ASP A 416 -8.44 5.00 -18.53
C ASP A 416 -8.49 5.71 -17.18
N MET A 417 -8.93 6.97 -17.14
CA MET A 417 -9.01 7.73 -15.88
C MET A 417 -10.08 7.15 -14.94
N ASP A 418 -11.21 6.73 -15.49
CA ASP A 418 -12.23 5.95 -14.76
C ASP A 418 -11.67 4.60 -14.27
N ALA A 419 -11.03 3.83 -15.16
CA ALA A 419 -10.46 2.54 -14.82
C ALA A 419 -9.35 2.61 -13.75
N LEU A 420 -8.50 3.65 -13.78
CA LEU A 420 -7.44 3.85 -12.78
C LEU A 420 -7.98 3.93 -11.36
N ASP A 421 -9.21 4.41 -11.16
CA ASP A 421 -9.81 4.48 -9.83
C ASP A 421 -10.24 3.11 -9.26
N ARG A 422 -10.20 2.05 -10.07
CA ARG A 422 -10.46 0.66 -9.63
C ARG A 422 -9.39 0.09 -8.71
N VAL A 423 -8.28 0.82 -8.51
CA VAL A 423 -7.33 0.53 -7.43
C VAL A 423 -8.01 0.38 -6.07
N ARG A 424 -9.12 1.10 -5.84
CA ARG A 424 -9.91 1.03 -4.60
C ARG A 424 -10.52 -0.35 -4.31
N PHE A 425 -10.54 -1.24 -5.30
CA PHE A 425 -11.05 -2.61 -5.20
C PHE A 425 -9.98 -3.66 -5.49
N ASN A 426 -8.70 -3.27 -5.57
CA ASN A 426 -7.62 -4.11 -6.07
C ASN A 426 -8.01 -4.81 -7.39
N GLY A 427 -8.76 -4.10 -8.25
CA GLY A 427 -9.34 -4.65 -9.49
C GLY A 427 -8.75 -4.02 -10.75
N LEU A 428 -7.66 -3.24 -10.62
CA LEU A 428 -7.01 -2.59 -11.75
C LEU A 428 -6.01 -3.53 -12.42
N ASP A 429 -6.41 -4.12 -13.54
CA ASP A 429 -5.45 -4.67 -14.50
C ASP A 429 -4.85 -3.53 -15.33
N HIS A 430 -3.67 -3.05 -14.91
CA HIS A 430 -2.97 -1.93 -15.56
C HIS A 430 -2.65 -2.22 -17.05
N ARG A 431 -2.57 -3.48 -17.47
CA ARG A 431 -2.27 -3.87 -18.86
C ARG A 431 -3.43 -3.53 -19.80
N ARG A 432 -4.64 -3.36 -19.26
CA ARG A 432 -5.85 -3.00 -20.00
C ARG A 432 -6.03 -1.49 -20.19
N LEU A 433 -5.16 -0.66 -19.57
CA LEU A 433 -5.14 0.77 -19.82
C LEU A 433 -4.69 1.03 -21.27
N ARG A 434 -5.32 2.01 -21.91
CA ARG A 434 -5.28 2.21 -23.36
C ARG A 434 -4.17 3.16 -23.80
N THR A 435 -3.85 4.13 -22.96
CA THR A 435 -2.89 5.20 -23.23
C THR A 435 -1.58 4.94 -22.50
N ASP A 436 -0.47 5.27 -23.15
CA ASP A 436 0.86 5.03 -22.58
C ASP A 436 1.08 5.84 -21.30
N PHE A 437 0.55 7.06 -21.23
CA PHE A 437 0.65 7.86 -20.01
C PHE A 437 -0.18 7.27 -18.86
N ALA A 438 -1.41 6.79 -19.11
CA ALA A 438 -2.23 6.20 -18.05
C ALA A 438 -1.60 4.93 -17.47
N LYS A 439 -0.93 4.11 -18.31
CA LYS A 439 -0.18 2.92 -17.84
C LYS A 439 0.90 3.26 -16.80
N LYS A 440 1.37 4.51 -16.75
CA LYS A 440 2.36 4.97 -15.78
C LYS A 440 1.77 5.45 -14.45
N LEU A 441 0.46 5.68 -14.39
CA LEU A 441 -0.24 6.25 -13.22
C LEU A 441 -0.72 5.27 -12.14
N PRO A 442 -0.70 3.92 -12.25
CA PRO A 442 -1.32 3.06 -11.23
C PRO A 442 -0.83 3.30 -9.78
N LEU A 443 0.47 3.49 -9.57
CA LEU A 443 1.01 3.80 -8.22
C LEU A 443 0.53 5.16 -7.70
N ILE A 444 0.38 6.16 -8.58
CA ILE A 444 -0.16 7.48 -8.23
C ILE A 444 -1.64 7.36 -7.88
N ALA A 445 -2.41 6.55 -8.60
CA ALA A 445 -3.81 6.29 -8.31
C ALA A 445 -3.99 5.60 -6.93
N ASN A 446 -3.17 4.58 -6.61
CA ASN A 446 -3.12 4.00 -5.25
C ASN A 446 -2.84 5.06 -4.20
N CYS A 447 -1.83 5.90 -4.42
CA CYS A 447 -1.47 6.97 -3.50
C CYS A 447 -2.64 7.94 -3.29
N LEU A 448 -3.37 8.30 -4.34
CA LEU A 448 -4.55 9.16 -4.25
C LEU A 448 -5.69 8.53 -3.46
N HIS A 449 -5.96 7.23 -3.66
CA HIS A 449 -7.00 6.50 -2.93
C HIS A 449 -6.71 6.46 -1.42
N GLU A 450 -5.44 6.26 -1.05
CA GLU A 450 -4.94 6.24 0.34
C GLU A 450 -4.87 7.64 1.00
N GLN A 451 -5.21 8.70 0.27
CA GLN A 451 -5.43 10.02 0.85
C GLN A 451 -6.93 10.23 1.03
N ASP A 452 -7.31 10.82 2.17
CA ASP A 452 -8.65 11.37 2.30
C ASP A 452 -8.74 12.63 1.42
N ILE A 453 -9.29 12.44 0.21
CA ILE A 453 -9.45 13.52 -0.77
C ILE A 453 -10.31 14.67 -0.22
N PHE A 454 -11.23 14.37 0.71
CA PHE A 454 -12.04 15.40 1.37
C PHE A 454 -11.20 16.19 2.40
N GLN A 455 -10.30 15.53 3.14
CA GLN A 455 -9.35 16.26 4.00
C GLN A 455 -8.40 17.16 3.20
N ILE A 456 -7.98 16.73 2.00
CA ILE A 456 -7.19 17.58 1.10
C ILE A 456 -8.00 18.83 0.74
N LEU A 457 -9.27 18.67 0.37
CA LEU A 457 -10.16 19.79 0.03
C LEU A 457 -10.41 20.72 1.21
N GLU A 458 -10.68 20.19 2.41
CA GLU A 458 -10.84 20.99 3.63
C GLU A 458 -9.58 21.78 3.97
N GLY A 459 -8.41 21.18 3.80
CA GLY A 459 -7.13 21.86 4.00
C GLY A 459 -6.92 23.02 3.03
N ILE A 460 -7.29 22.83 1.75
CA ILE A 460 -7.21 23.89 0.74
C ILE A 460 -8.16 25.04 1.05
N ASN A 461 -9.41 24.76 1.44
CA ASN A 461 -10.40 25.78 1.76
C ASN A 461 -9.95 26.66 2.93
N LYS A 462 -9.40 26.05 4.00
CA LYS A 462 -8.83 26.79 5.15
C LYS A 462 -7.70 27.73 4.77
N ILE A 463 -6.84 27.34 3.81
CA ILE A 463 -5.75 28.19 3.32
C ILE A 463 -6.30 29.38 2.51
N GLN A 464 -7.37 29.17 1.74
CA GLN A 464 -8.00 30.25 0.97
C GLN A 464 -8.72 31.26 1.89
N GLU A 465 -9.48 30.79 2.88
CA GLU A 465 -10.17 31.64 3.86
C GLU A 465 -9.17 32.46 4.70
N GLY A 466 -8.04 31.87 5.10
CA GLY A 466 -6.98 32.57 5.83
C GLY A 466 -6.27 33.65 5.00
N ASN A 467 -6.10 33.44 3.68
CA ASN A 467 -5.52 34.43 2.78
C ASN A 467 -6.49 35.59 2.45
N GLU A 468 -7.81 35.34 2.47
CA GLU A 468 -8.82 36.40 2.30
C GLU A 468 -8.94 37.29 3.55
N HIS A 469 -8.85 36.71 4.75
CA HIS A 469 -8.84 37.48 6.00
C HIS A 469 -7.56 38.32 6.16
N GLY A 470 -6.40 37.82 5.72
CA GLY A 470 -5.14 38.59 5.73
C GLY A 470 -5.11 39.76 4.74
N LYS A 471 -5.84 39.67 3.61
CA LYS A 471 -5.97 40.78 2.66
C LYS A 471 -6.94 41.87 3.11
N GLN A 472 -7.95 41.54 3.93
CA GLN A 472 -8.84 42.54 4.52
C GLN A 472 -8.17 43.35 5.64
N THR A 473 -7.16 42.80 6.32
CA THR A 473 -6.41 43.53 7.34
C THR A 473 -5.35 44.49 6.79
N ASP A 474 -4.84 44.25 5.58
CA ASP A 474 -3.82 45.12 4.94
C ASP A 474 -4.39 46.20 4.02
N ALA A 475 -5.69 46.13 3.65
CA ALA A 475 -6.38 47.19 2.91
C ALA A 475 -7.01 48.27 3.83
N GLY A 476 -6.79 48.18 5.14
CA GLY A 476 -7.32 49.07 6.16
C GLY A 476 -6.26 49.80 7.00
N LYS A 477 -5.05 49.99 6.46
CA LYS A 477 -4.01 50.85 7.06
C LYS A 477 -3.55 51.94 6.11
#